data_AF-A0A9N9AX66-F1
#
_entry.id   AF-A0A9N9AX66-F1
#
_cell.length_a   1.000
_cell.length_b   1.000
_cell.length_c   1.000
_cell.angle_alpha   90.00
_cell.angle_beta   90.00
_cell.angle_gamma   90.00
#
_symmetry.space_group_name_H-M   'P 1'
#
loop_
_entity.id
_entity.type
_entity.pdbx_description
1 polymer ?
#
loop_
_entity_poly.entity_id
_entity_poly.type
_entity_poly.pdbx_seq_one_letter_code
_entity_poly.pdbx_strand_id
1 'polypeptide(L)'
;MTNDRKWKLSTGKYVEDVLYDLGMKCKYHKYSCTFIYHNPKDNFVQTEFNSKEISEITNKEYGNYTPDIDENLLAYINNFAKESTNEIREVLNAQHPKLGKDFNIATDFQYEHVRTTIADWVRLYEMTPNPLCMEMPESWYRIHVWRTIDIAFSDLPYVFLICGEKACLATSERKNRLRTLDNFERMQRKAIGRKGDGYVRTLGSRQLDWAASEAGREWRGESGTKLLKEGGLILPKTLKDIFLDE
;
A
#
# COMPACT_ATOMS: atom_id res chain seq x y z
N MET A 1 -18.29 -13.55 -11.63
CA MET A 1 -18.46 -13.28 -10.18
C MET A 1 -19.91 -13.57 -9.86
N THR A 2 -20.21 -14.35 -8.83
CA THR A 2 -21.59 -14.69 -8.45
C THR A 2 -22.25 -13.48 -7.77
N ASN A 3 -23.58 -13.33 -7.87
CA ASN A 3 -24.28 -12.11 -7.44
C ASN A 3 -24.19 -11.85 -5.93
N ASP A 4 -23.97 -12.90 -5.13
CA ASP A 4 -23.70 -12.87 -3.69
C ASP A 4 -22.38 -12.17 -3.32
N ARG A 5 -21.43 -12.06 -4.27
CA ARG A 5 -20.14 -11.39 -4.06
C ARG A 5 -20.07 -9.97 -4.64
N LYS A 6 -21.15 -9.51 -5.28
CA LYS A 6 -21.21 -8.19 -5.90
C LYS A 6 -21.81 -7.18 -4.94
N TRP A 7 -21.32 -5.96 -4.95
CA TRP A 7 -21.91 -4.88 -4.20
C TRP A 7 -23.16 -4.35 -4.91
N LYS A 8 -24.32 -4.66 -4.30
CA LYS A 8 -25.61 -4.08 -4.65
C LYS A 8 -25.82 -2.73 -3.97
N LEU A 9 -26.05 -1.68 -4.76
CA LEU A 9 -26.42 -0.35 -4.29
C LEU A 9 -27.88 -0.30 -3.84
N SER A 10 -28.25 0.74 -3.07
CA SER A 10 -29.64 1.00 -2.65
C SER A 10 -30.61 1.12 -3.83
N THR A 11 -30.12 1.51 -5.01
CA THR A 11 -30.88 1.57 -6.28
C THR A 11 -31.12 0.20 -6.92
N GLY A 12 -30.51 -0.87 -6.39
CA GLY A 12 -30.57 -2.23 -6.92
C GLY A 12 -29.53 -2.54 -7.99
N LYS A 13 -28.70 -1.56 -8.39
CA LYS A 13 -27.62 -1.71 -9.36
C LYS A 13 -26.41 -2.38 -8.71
N TYR A 14 -25.71 -3.26 -9.44
CA TYR A 14 -24.46 -3.85 -8.98
C TYR A 14 -23.27 -3.03 -9.48
N VAL A 15 -22.39 -2.58 -8.57
CA VAL A 15 -21.24 -1.72 -8.91
C VAL A 15 -20.31 -2.41 -9.91
N GLU A 16 -20.04 -3.70 -9.71
CA GLU A 16 -19.14 -4.48 -10.55
C GLU A 16 -19.69 -4.69 -11.96
N ASP A 17 -21.01 -4.79 -12.13
CA ASP A 17 -21.61 -4.93 -13.46
C ASP A 17 -21.45 -3.63 -14.28
N VAL A 18 -21.63 -2.47 -13.63
CA VAL A 18 -21.36 -1.17 -14.25
C VAL A 18 -19.90 -1.03 -14.66
N LEU A 19 -18.98 -1.40 -13.77
CA LEU A 19 -17.55 -1.35 -14.04
C LEU A 19 -17.16 -2.33 -15.17
N TYR A 20 -17.78 -3.51 -15.22
CA TYR A 20 -17.56 -4.47 -16.29
C TYR A 20 -18.00 -3.91 -17.64
N ASP A 21 -19.21 -3.37 -17.73
CA ASP A 21 -19.75 -2.78 -18.96
C ASP A 21 -18.92 -1.58 -19.43
N LEU A 22 -18.50 -0.72 -18.50
CA LEU A 22 -17.57 0.37 -18.76
C LEU A 22 -16.22 -0.14 -19.29
N GLY A 23 -15.70 -1.20 -18.68
CA GLY A 23 -14.46 -1.86 -19.09
C GLY A 23 -14.55 -2.39 -20.51
N MET A 24 -15.67 -3.01 -20.89
CA MET A 24 -15.90 -3.55 -22.23
C MET A 24 -15.99 -2.44 -23.30
N LYS A 25 -16.47 -1.24 -22.95
CA LYS A 25 -16.49 -0.07 -23.85
C LYS A 25 -15.11 0.57 -24.04
N CYS A 26 -14.15 0.30 -23.16
CA CYS A 26 -12.84 0.93 -23.20
C CYS A 26 -11.90 0.28 -24.22
N LYS A 27 -11.42 1.06 -25.20
CA LYS A 27 -10.39 0.61 -26.17
C LYS A 27 -9.00 0.42 -25.57
N TYR A 28 -8.74 1.07 -24.43
CA TYR A 28 -7.49 1.01 -23.69
C TYR A 28 -7.77 0.59 -22.25
N HIS A 29 -6.85 -0.12 -21.62
CA HIS A 29 -7.02 -0.59 -20.24
C HIS A 29 -7.16 0.60 -19.27
N LYS A 30 -8.25 0.67 -18.51
CA LYS A 30 -8.56 1.72 -17.52
C LYS A 30 -8.92 1.15 -16.15
N TYR A 31 -9.10 2.04 -15.15
CA TYR A 31 -9.52 1.77 -13.76
C TYR A 31 -10.65 0.74 -13.64
N SER A 32 -11.66 0.83 -14.52
CA SER A 32 -12.83 -0.06 -14.49
C SER A 32 -12.50 -1.54 -14.65
N CYS A 33 -11.34 -1.89 -15.21
CA CYS A 33 -10.91 -3.28 -15.38
C CYS A 33 -10.38 -3.94 -14.10
N THR A 34 -10.03 -3.15 -13.07
CA THR A 34 -9.43 -3.67 -11.85
C THR A 34 -10.45 -3.96 -10.75
N PHE A 35 -11.69 -3.48 -10.86
CA PHE A 35 -12.76 -3.59 -9.84
C PHE A 35 -12.38 -3.03 -8.46
N ILE A 36 -11.23 -2.37 -8.33
CA ILE A 36 -10.83 -1.64 -7.14
C ILE A 36 -11.16 -0.17 -7.37
N TYR A 37 -12.19 0.31 -6.70
CA TYR A 37 -12.62 1.70 -6.77
C TYR A 37 -11.72 2.58 -5.89
N HIS A 38 -10.55 2.94 -6.42
CA HIS A 38 -9.54 3.69 -5.67
C HIS A 38 -9.70 5.22 -5.79
N ASN A 39 -10.42 5.71 -6.82
CA ASN A 39 -10.60 7.15 -7.02
C ASN A 39 -12.04 7.50 -7.37
N PRO A 40 -12.84 8.01 -6.40
CA PRO A 40 -14.17 8.49 -6.68
C PRO A 40 -14.22 9.64 -7.67
N LYS A 41 -13.11 10.34 -7.95
CA LYS A 41 -13.03 11.51 -8.83
C LYS A 41 -12.79 11.19 -10.32
N ASP A 42 -12.76 9.92 -10.74
CA ASP A 42 -12.68 9.63 -12.18
C ASP A 42 -14.00 9.98 -12.86
N ASN A 43 -14.01 11.11 -13.58
CA ASN A 43 -15.16 11.60 -14.33
C ASN A 43 -15.78 10.53 -15.23
N PHE A 44 -14.98 9.62 -15.79
CA PHE A 44 -15.48 8.57 -16.69
C PHE A 44 -16.34 7.52 -15.97
N VAL A 45 -16.01 7.24 -14.71
CA VAL A 45 -16.77 6.28 -13.89
C VAL A 45 -17.95 6.99 -13.22
N GLN A 46 -17.75 8.23 -12.75
CA GLN A 46 -18.82 9.03 -12.13
C GLN A 46 -20.03 9.24 -13.05
N THR A 47 -19.81 9.42 -14.36
CA THR A 47 -20.92 9.67 -15.30
C THR A 47 -21.95 8.54 -15.40
N GLU A 48 -21.59 7.32 -14.97
CA GLU A 48 -22.48 6.16 -14.99
C GLU A 48 -23.22 5.92 -13.67
N PHE A 49 -22.91 6.70 -12.63
CA PHE A 49 -23.55 6.63 -11.33
C PHE A 49 -24.34 7.91 -11.04
N ASN A 50 -25.50 7.76 -10.44
CA ASN A 50 -26.31 8.90 -10.03
C ASN A 50 -25.67 9.56 -8.79
N SER A 51 -25.96 10.83 -8.52
CA SER A 51 -25.39 11.54 -7.34
C SER A 51 -25.63 10.79 -6.02
N LYS A 52 -26.81 10.15 -5.87
CA LYS A 52 -27.11 9.29 -4.70
C LYS A 52 -26.23 8.05 -4.63
N GLU A 53 -25.97 7.40 -5.77
CA GLU A 53 -25.10 6.22 -5.85
C GLU A 53 -23.64 6.61 -5.59
N ILE A 54 -23.17 7.76 -6.10
CA ILE A 54 -21.83 8.27 -5.81
C ILE A 54 -21.68 8.60 -4.32
N SER A 55 -22.66 9.24 -3.71
CA SER A 55 -22.65 9.49 -2.27
C SER A 55 -22.69 8.19 -1.48
N GLU A 56 -23.49 7.20 -1.88
CA GLU A 56 -23.49 5.87 -1.28
C GLU A 56 -22.12 5.21 -1.44
N ILE A 57 -21.49 5.29 -2.61
CA ILE A 57 -20.19 4.66 -2.86
C ILE A 57 -19.08 5.32 -2.04
N THR A 58 -19.10 6.65 -1.97
CA THR A 58 -18.06 7.46 -1.31
C THR A 58 -18.20 7.43 0.20
N ASN A 59 -19.43 7.46 0.71
CA ASN A 59 -19.72 7.50 2.14
C ASN A 59 -20.03 6.12 2.72
N LYS A 60 -19.90 5.05 1.92
CA LYS A 60 -19.99 3.71 2.49
C LYS A 60 -18.79 3.52 3.40
N GLU A 61 -19.08 3.52 4.68
CA GLU A 61 -18.20 2.96 5.69
C GLU A 61 -17.98 1.49 5.31
N TYR A 62 -16.87 1.18 4.63
CA TYR A 62 -16.30 -0.16 4.70
C TYR A 62 -16.10 -0.40 6.18
N GLY A 63 -16.84 -1.36 6.75
CA GLY A 63 -17.07 -1.51 8.18
C GLY A 63 -15.92 -0.97 9.03
N ASN A 64 -16.23 0.00 9.90
CA ASN A 64 -15.29 0.76 10.73
C ASN A 64 -14.21 -0.13 11.35
N TYR A 65 -13.11 -0.31 10.61
CA TYR A 65 -11.90 -1.00 11.04
C TYR A 65 -10.67 -0.24 10.56
N THR A 66 -10.75 1.07 10.32
CA THR A 66 -9.57 1.88 10.58
C THR A 66 -9.33 1.76 12.08
N PRO A 67 -8.30 1.01 12.52
CA PRO A 67 -8.07 0.85 13.94
C PRO A 67 -7.79 2.24 14.48
N ASP A 68 -8.58 2.69 15.46
CA ASP A 68 -8.25 3.92 16.14
C ASP A 68 -6.86 3.77 16.75
N ILE A 69 -6.04 4.81 16.59
CA ILE A 69 -4.73 4.85 17.23
C ILE A 69 -4.99 4.91 18.73
N ASP A 70 -4.43 3.96 19.47
CA ASP A 70 -4.49 3.94 20.93
C ASP A 70 -4.12 5.32 21.51
N GLU A 71 -4.94 5.84 22.42
CA GLU A 71 -4.76 7.20 22.96
C GLU A 71 -3.38 7.39 23.60
N ASN A 72 -2.82 6.34 24.23
CA ASN A 72 -1.49 6.40 24.81
C ASN A 72 -0.40 6.45 23.74
N LEU A 73 -0.56 5.70 22.65
CA LEU A 73 0.35 5.77 21.51
C LEU A 73 0.29 7.15 20.84
N LEU A 74 -0.91 7.73 20.69
CA LEU A 74 -1.08 9.07 20.15
C LEU A 74 -0.42 10.12 21.06
N ALA A 75 -0.62 10.04 22.37
CA ALA A 75 0.05 10.90 23.35
C ALA A 75 1.57 10.75 23.28
N TYR A 76 2.07 9.53 23.08
CA TYR A 76 3.50 9.28 22.90
C TYR A 76 4.05 9.90 21.61
N ILE A 77 3.34 9.79 20.48
CA ILE A 77 3.72 10.45 19.22
C ILE A 77 3.76 11.98 19.42
N ASN A 78 2.76 12.55 20.10
CA ASN A 78 2.68 13.98 20.36
C ASN A 78 3.82 14.50 21.24
N ASN A 79 4.45 13.67 22.07
CA ASN A 79 5.62 14.10 22.84
C ASN A 79 6.81 14.53 21.97
N PHE A 80 6.86 14.07 20.71
CA PHE A 80 7.91 14.46 19.76
C PHE A 80 7.57 15.71 18.94
N ALA A 81 6.37 16.30 19.10
CA ALA A 81 5.99 17.55 18.47
C ALA A 81 6.73 18.73 19.13
N LYS A 82 8.00 18.91 18.78
CA LYS A 82 8.91 19.95 19.30
C LYS A 82 9.42 20.83 18.18
N GLU A 83 9.92 22.01 18.54
CA GLU A 83 10.38 23.02 17.57
C GLU A 83 11.85 22.83 17.17
N SER A 84 12.64 22.12 17.98
CA SER A 84 14.08 21.90 17.74
C SER A 84 14.48 20.43 17.80
N THR A 85 15.47 20.01 17.01
CA THR A 85 16.00 18.64 17.04
C THR A 85 16.62 18.27 18.39
N ASN A 86 17.17 19.26 19.11
CA ASN A 86 17.71 19.10 20.45
C ASN A 86 16.63 18.66 21.46
N GLU A 87 15.46 19.30 21.44
CA GLU A 87 14.33 18.89 22.28
C GLU A 87 13.81 17.50 21.90
N ILE A 88 13.75 17.18 20.60
CA ILE A 88 13.36 15.84 20.15
C ILE A 88 14.37 14.79 20.67
N ARG A 89 15.67 15.11 20.67
CA ARG A 89 16.73 14.25 21.23
C ARG A 89 16.55 14.01 22.73
N GLU A 90 16.15 15.02 23.50
CA GLU A 90 15.85 14.85 24.92
C GLU A 90 14.72 13.84 25.13
N VAL A 91 13.63 13.96 24.36
CA VAL A 91 12.50 13.02 24.41
C VAL A 91 12.91 11.61 23.95
N LEU A 92 13.72 11.48 22.89
CA LEU A 92 14.22 10.19 22.39
C LEU A 92 15.12 9.44 23.39
N ASN A 93 15.86 10.19 24.22
CA ASN A 93 16.75 9.67 25.24
C ASN A 93 16.06 9.42 26.58
N ALA A 94 14.85 9.95 26.77
CA ALA A 94 14.06 9.67 27.96
C ALA A 94 13.72 8.18 28.06
N GLN A 95 13.75 7.64 29.29
CA GLN A 95 13.34 6.26 29.52
C GLN A 95 11.84 6.11 29.34
N HIS A 96 11.44 5.20 28.45
CA HIS A 96 10.04 4.83 28.28
C HIS A 96 9.79 3.46 28.95
N PRO A 97 8.78 3.31 29.83
CA PRO A 97 8.55 2.07 30.58
C PRO A 97 8.43 0.83 29.68
N LYS A 98 7.76 0.97 28.53
CA LYS A 98 7.54 -0.11 27.55
C LYS A 98 8.77 -0.47 26.69
N LEU A 99 9.81 0.36 26.70
CA LEU A 99 11.02 0.15 25.87
C LEU A 99 12.23 -0.28 26.71
N GLY A 100 11.97 -0.74 27.93
CA GLY A 100 12.98 -1.18 28.89
C GLY A 100 13.26 -2.69 28.81
N LYS A 101 13.69 -3.25 29.95
CA LYS A 101 14.07 -4.66 30.09
C LYS A 101 12.94 -5.65 29.77
N ASP A 102 11.71 -5.27 30.08
CA ASP A 102 10.52 -6.12 29.94
C ASP A 102 9.79 -5.89 28.60
N PHE A 103 10.52 -5.43 27.57
CA PHE A 103 9.98 -5.18 26.23
C PHE A 103 9.30 -6.42 25.66
N ASN A 104 8.05 -6.26 25.22
CA ASN A 104 7.30 -7.29 24.53
C ASN A 104 6.93 -6.82 23.11
N ILE A 105 7.45 -7.53 22.10
CA ILE A 105 7.22 -7.21 20.69
C ILE A 105 5.73 -7.17 20.31
N ALA A 106 4.88 -7.99 20.95
CA ALA A 106 3.46 -8.03 20.61
C ALA A 106 2.66 -6.81 21.09
N THR A 107 3.14 -6.10 22.12
CA THR A 107 2.41 -4.99 22.75
C THR A 107 3.12 -3.65 22.65
N ASP A 108 4.46 -3.68 22.61
CA ASP A 108 5.30 -2.49 22.76
C ASP A 108 5.97 -2.07 21.45
N PHE A 109 5.92 -2.92 20.41
CA PHE A 109 6.54 -2.67 19.12
C PHE A 109 6.14 -1.32 18.52
N GLN A 110 4.87 -0.91 18.63
CA GLN A 110 4.41 0.37 18.08
C GLN A 110 5.19 1.57 18.65
N TYR A 111 5.56 1.52 19.94
CA TYR A 111 6.34 2.56 20.60
C TYR A 111 7.80 2.55 20.13
N GLU A 112 8.37 1.36 19.93
CA GLU A 112 9.73 1.20 19.39
C GLU A 112 9.80 1.67 17.93
N HIS A 113 8.77 1.34 17.15
CA HIS A 113 8.62 1.71 15.75
C HIS A 113 8.58 3.23 15.58
N VAL A 114 7.73 3.92 16.35
CA VAL A 114 7.67 5.39 16.38
C VAL A 114 9.02 5.97 16.77
N ARG A 115 9.63 5.48 17.86
CA ARG A 115 10.93 5.96 18.34
C ARG A 115 12.03 5.83 17.27
N THR A 116 12.10 4.68 16.63
CA THR A 116 13.09 4.38 15.58
C THR A 116 12.89 5.27 14.37
N THR A 117 11.64 5.44 13.93
CA THR A 117 11.28 6.31 12.82
C THR A 117 11.70 7.75 13.08
N ILE A 118 11.38 8.28 14.27
CA ILE A 118 11.72 9.65 14.63
C ILE A 118 13.24 9.83 14.77
N ALA A 119 13.94 8.87 15.37
CA ALA A 119 15.39 8.90 15.47
C ALA A 119 16.07 8.93 14.09
N ASP A 120 15.56 8.14 13.13
CA ASP A 120 16.05 8.14 11.76
C ASP A 120 15.83 9.50 11.07
N TRP A 121 14.66 10.10 11.22
CA TRP A 121 14.37 11.41 10.63
C TRP A 121 15.17 12.54 11.28
N VAL A 122 15.29 12.57 12.61
CA VAL A 122 16.12 13.54 13.33
C VAL A 122 17.57 13.48 12.84
N ARG A 123 18.11 12.28 12.67
CA ARG A 123 19.46 12.09 12.11
C ARG A 123 19.58 12.72 10.72
N LEU A 124 18.57 12.60 9.85
CA LEU A 124 18.59 13.23 8.53
C LEU A 124 18.54 14.76 8.61
N TYR A 125 17.73 15.32 9.50
CA TYR A 125 17.64 16.77 9.73
C TYR A 125 18.95 17.38 10.22
N GLU A 126 19.69 16.66 11.06
CA GLU A 126 20.96 17.12 11.65
C GLU A 126 22.16 17.00 10.69
N MET A 127 22.03 16.28 9.57
CA MET A 127 23.12 16.14 8.59
C MET A 127 23.45 17.48 7.92
N THR A 128 24.75 17.70 7.65
CA THR A 128 25.24 18.89 6.95
C THR A 128 26.07 18.47 5.72
N PRO A 129 25.64 18.77 4.48
CA PRO A 129 24.37 19.44 4.13
C PRO A 129 23.15 18.56 4.43
N ASN A 130 22.00 19.19 4.70
CA ASN A 130 20.75 18.47 4.95
C ASN A 130 20.27 17.81 3.64
N PRO A 131 20.26 16.46 3.56
CA PRO A 131 19.90 15.76 2.33
C PRO A 131 18.42 15.90 1.95
N LEU A 132 17.54 16.29 2.90
CA LEU A 132 16.13 16.57 2.62
C LEU A 132 15.95 17.87 1.82
N CYS A 133 16.93 18.78 1.89
CA CYS A 133 16.96 20.02 1.12
C CYS A 133 17.70 19.87 -0.23
N MET A 134 18.11 18.65 -0.57
CA MET A 134 18.86 18.33 -1.78
C MET A 134 18.01 17.49 -2.73
N GLU A 135 18.32 17.56 -4.03
CA GLU A 135 17.72 16.65 -5.02
C GLU A 135 18.35 15.27 -4.89
N MET A 136 17.62 14.33 -4.29
CA MET A 136 18.06 12.95 -4.10
C MET A 136 17.34 11.99 -5.05
N PRO A 137 17.95 10.85 -5.42
CA PRO A 137 17.28 9.84 -6.23
C PRO A 137 16.13 9.18 -5.46
N GLU A 138 15.13 8.66 -6.18
CA GLU A 138 13.94 8.02 -5.58
C GLU A 138 14.28 6.90 -4.61
N SER A 139 15.30 6.10 -4.95
CA SER A 139 15.80 5.02 -4.09
C SER A 139 16.36 5.52 -2.76
N TRP A 140 16.90 6.73 -2.70
CA TRP A 140 17.41 7.33 -1.47
C TRP A 140 16.25 7.70 -0.55
N TYR A 141 15.21 8.38 -1.06
CA TYR A 141 14.02 8.68 -0.26
C TYR A 141 13.34 7.42 0.26
N ARG A 142 13.27 6.37 -0.57
CA ARG A 142 12.74 5.06 -0.15
C ARG A 142 13.50 4.51 1.06
N ILE A 143 14.83 4.47 0.99
CA ILE A 143 15.69 3.85 2.02
C ILE A 143 15.79 4.70 3.29
N HIS A 144 15.72 6.03 3.19
CA HIS A 144 16.02 6.92 4.31
C HIS A 144 14.79 7.60 4.90
N VAL A 145 13.84 8.03 4.08
CA VAL A 145 12.62 8.70 4.55
C VAL A 145 11.52 7.67 4.79
N TRP A 146 11.30 6.78 3.82
CA TRP A 146 10.25 5.76 3.87
C TRP A 146 10.65 4.46 4.56
N ARG A 147 11.83 4.43 5.21
CA ARG A 147 12.29 3.28 6.02
C ARG A 147 11.28 2.85 7.08
N THR A 148 10.50 3.79 7.60
CA THR A 148 9.39 3.49 8.52
C THR A 148 8.48 2.40 7.96
N ILE A 149 8.17 2.42 6.66
CA ILE A 149 7.34 1.38 6.02
C ILE A 149 8.09 0.05 5.93
N ASP A 150 9.40 0.06 5.65
CA ASP A 150 10.23 -1.15 5.60
C ASP A 150 10.21 -1.92 6.94
N ILE A 151 10.19 -1.20 8.06
CA ILE A 151 10.21 -1.79 9.41
C ILE A 151 8.82 -1.94 10.02
N ALA A 152 7.74 -1.50 9.36
CA ALA A 152 6.38 -1.45 9.92
C ALA A 152 5.79 -2.81 10.28
N PHE A 153 6.31 -3.89 9.71
CA PHE A 153 5.82 -5.26 9.90
C PHE A 153 6.77 -6.13 10.71
N SER A 154 7.74 -5.52 11.40
CA SER A 154 8.80 -6.28 12.10
C SER A 154 8.30 -7.05 13.34
N ASP A 155 7.10 -6.74 13.83
CA ASP A 155 6.40 -7.49 14.87
C ASP A 155 5.76 -8.78 14.36
N LEU A 156 5.48 -8.86 13.06
CA LEU A 156 4.78 -10.00 12.48
C LEU A 156 5.78 -11.09 12.05
N PRO A 157 5.60 -12.34 12.51
CA PRO A 157 6.51 -13.42 12.18
C PRO A 157 6.45 -13.72 10.68
N TYR A 158 7.63 -13.82 10.07
CA TYR A 158 7.82 -14.12 8.65
C TYR A 158 7.25 -13.09 7.66
N VAL A 159 6.74 -11.94 8.11
CA VAL A 159 6.21 -10.90 7.22
C VAL A 159 7.28 -9.84 7.00
N PHE A 160 7.55 -9.53 5.73
CA PHE A 160 8.56 -8.55 5.36
C PHE A 160 8.06 -7.66 4.24
N LEU A 161 8.46 -6.39 4.25
CA LEU A 161 8.36 -5.55 3.06
C LEU A 161 9.52 -5.89 2.11
N ILE A 162 9.16 -6.44 0.96
CA ILE A 162 10.10 -6.83 -0.09
C ILE A 162 10.14 -5.72 -1.13
N CYS A 163 11.22 -4.96 -1.11
CA CYS A 163 11.47 -3.86 -2.03
C CYS A 163 12.29 -4.28 -3.26
N GLY A 164 12.15 -3.55 -4.37
CA GLY A 164 13.03 -3.66 -5.54
C GLY A 164 12.62 -4.70 -6.58
N GLU A 165 13.51 -5.65 -6.92
CA GLU A 165 13.38 -6.46 -8.14
C GLU A 165 12.41 -7.64 -8.07
N LYS A 166 11.81 -7.91 -6.91
CA LYS A 166 10.92 -9.05 -6.73
C LYS A 166 9.58 -8.76 -7.38
N ALA A 167 9.06 -9.76 -8.09
CA ALA A 167 7.78 -9.67 -8.74
C ALA A 167 6.66 -10.11 -7.80
N CYS A 168 5.45 -9.57 -8.01
CA CYS A 168 4.24 -10.04 -7.38
C CYS A 168 4.01 -11.53 -7.69
N LEU A 169 3.77 -12.32 -6.64
CA LEU A 169 3.49 -13.75 -6.73
C LEU A 169 2.11 -13.99 -7.34
N ALA A 170 1.07 -13.31 -6.84
CA ALA A 170 -0.30 -13.50 -7.30
C ALA A 170 -0.46 -13.19 -8.80
N THR A 171 0.17 -12.10 -9.27
CA THR A 171 0.20 -11.80 -10.72
C THR A 171 0.93 -12.87 -11.51
N SER A 172 2.01 -13.47 -10.96
CA SER A 172 2.73 -14.55 -11.62
C SER A 172 1.89 -15.83 -11.69
N GLU A 173 1.24 -16.23 -10.60
CA GLU A 173 0.36 -17.40 -10.56
C GLU A 173 -0.80 -17.25 -11.54
N ARG A 174 -1.53 -16.13 -11.52
CA ARG A 174 -2.60 -15.85 -12.49
C ARG A 174 -2.12 -15.98 -13.94
N LYS A 175 -0.96 -15.43 -14.29
CA LYS A 175 -0.41 -15.49 -15.66
C LYS A 175 -0.01 -16.91 -16.07
N ASN A 176 0.35 -17.78 -15.12
CA ASN A 176 0.81 -19.13 -15.40
C ASN A 176 -0.25 -20.21 -15.11
N ARG A 177 -1.49 -19.85 -14.75
CA ARG A 177 -2.56 -20.80 -14.39
C ARG A 177 -2.84 -21.88 -15.45
N LEU A 178 -2.66 -21.54 -16.72
CA LEU A 178 -2.87 -22.43 -17.86
C LEU A 178 -1.56 -23.00 -18.43
N ARG A 179 -0.43 -22.81 -17.73
CA ARG A 179 0.87 -23.34 -18.16
C ARG A 179 0.89 -24.86 -17.99
N THR A 180 1.04 -25.58 -19.09
CA THR A 180 1.09 -27.04 -19.11
C THR A 180 2.48 -27.59 -19.45
N LEU A 181 2.67 -28.88 -19.22
CA LEU A 181 3.87 -29.62 -19.62
C LEU A 181 3.99 -29.74 -21.15
N ASP A 182 5.19 -30.09 -21.60
CA ASP A 182 5.58 -30.37 -22.99
C ASP A 182 4.89 -31.64 -23.54
N ASN A 183 3.55 -31.67 -23.56
CA ASN A 183 2.79 -32.83 -24.01
C ASN A 183 2.57 -32.79 -25.53
N PHE A 184 1.92 -31.74 -26.02
CA PHE A 184 1.62 -31.53 -27.45
C PHE A 184 2.29 -30.30 -28.03
N GLU A 185 2.40 -29.23 -27.24
CA GLU A 185 3.11 -28.00 -27.58
C GLU A 185 4.29 -27.79 -26.64
N ARG A 186 5.28 -27.01 -27.10
CA ARG A 186 6.43 -26.67 -26.28
C ARG A 186 5.99 -25.81 -25.08
N MET A 187 6.48 -26.16 -23.90
CA MET A 187 6.29 -25.45 -22.65
C MET A 187 6.77 -24.01 -22.81
N GLN A 188 5.85 -23.07 -22.63
CA GLN A 188 6.14 -21.64 -22.70
C GLN A 188 7.10 -21.23 -21.56
N ARG A 189 7.79 -20.10 -21.67
CA ARG A 189 8.62 -19.57 -20.55
C ARG A 189 7.74 -19.09 -19.39
N LYS A 190 8.21 -19.21 -18.14
CA LYS A 190 7.42 -18.80 -16.96
C LYS A 190 7.19 -17.30 -17.03
N ALA A 191 5.92 -16.90 -17.05
CA ALA A 191 5.56 -15.50 -17.04
C ALA A 191 5.84 -14.90 -15.66
N ILE A 192 6.54 -13.78 -15.61
CA ILE A 192 6.86 -13.09 -14.36
C ILE A 192 5.74 -12.09 -14.04
N GLY A 193 5.45 -11.93 -12.75
CA GLY A 193 4.57 -10.87 -12.24
C GLY A 193 5.15 -9.48 -12.50
N ARG A 194 4.43 -8.44 -12.11
CA ARG A 194 4.98 -7.08 -12.16
C ARG A 194 6.04 -6.92 -11.05
N LYS A 195 7.15 -6.25 -11.37
CA LYS A 195 8.08 -5.73 -10.36
C LYS A 195 7.55 -4.35 -9.93
N GLY A 196 7.23 -4.20 -8.66
CA GLY A 196 6.73 -2.95 -8.07
C GLY A 196 7.71 -2.50 -6.98
N ASP A 197 7.50 -1.30 -6.44
CA ASP A 197 8.46 -0.73 -5.49
C ASP A 197 8.51 -1.45 -4.14
N GLY A 198 7.39 -2.02 -3.68
CA GLY A 198 7.33 -2.81 -2.46
C GLY A 198 6.16 -3.80 -2.41
N TYR A 199 6.39 -4.96 -1.79
CA TYR A 199 5.38 -5.97 -1.49
C TYR A 199 5.46 -6.43 -0.05
N VAL A 200 4.37 -6.34 0.70
CA VAL A 200 4.29 -6.97 2.03
C VAL A 200 4.06 -8.46 1.81
N ARG A 201 5.03 -9.29 2.21
CA ARG A 201 5.04 -10.71 1.89
C ARG A 201 5.34 -11.56 3.10
N THR A 202 4.56 -12.62 3.28
CA THR A 202 4.93 -13.71 4.18
C THR A 202 5.96 -14.61 3.50
N LEU A 203 7.07 -14.88 4.19
CA LEU A 203 8.14 -15.80 3.80
C LEU A 203 8.15 -17.01 4.74
N GLY A 204 7.12 -17.85 4.63
CA GLY A 204 6.99 -19.09 5.39
C GLY A 204 6.98 -20.33 4.49
N SER A 205 6.29 -21.39 4.94
CA SER A 205 6.03 -22.58 4.14
C SER A 205 5.24 -22.27 2.86
N ARG A 206 4.37 -21.26 2.92
CA ARG A 206 3.70 -20.65 1.77
C ARG A 206 4.13 -19.19 1.67
N GLN A 207 4.55 -18.78 0.48
CA GLN A 207 4.78 -17.37 0.20
C GLN A 207 3.49 -16.72 -0.28
N LEU A 208 3.12 -15.60 0.31
CA LEU A 208 1.89 -14.87 -0.01
C LEU A 208 2.16 -13.37 0.05
N ASP A 209 1.69 -12.64 -0.97
CA ASP A 209 1.66 -11.18 -0.98
C ASP A 209 0.37 -10.70 -0.30
N TRP A 210 0.46 -9.70 0.56
CA TRP A 210 -0.67 -9.10 1.28
C TRP A 210 -0.97 -7.67 0.83
N ALA A 211 0.08 -6.93 0.50
CA ALA A 211 -0.03 -5.55 0.04
C ALA A 211 1.05 -5.25 -0.99
N ALA A 212 0.81 -4.19 -1.76
CA ALA A 212 1.74 -3.66 -2.74
C ALA A 212 1.84 -2.14 -2.59
N SER A 213 2.99 -1.59 -2.95
CA SER A 213 3.26 -0.15 -2.96
C SER A 213 3.96 0.23 -4.26
N GLU A 214 3.65 1.43 -4.74
CA GLU A 214 4.38 2.14 -5.80
C GLU A 214 4.76 3.51 -5.22
N ALA A 215 5.96 4.00 -5.55
CA ALA A 215 6.53 5.23 -5.03
C ALA A 215 6.91 6.18 -6.17
N GLY A 216 6.91 7.48 -5.90
CA GLY A 216 7.33 8.51 -6.85
C GLY A 216 8.42 9.38 -6.25
N ARG A 217 9.46 9.69 -7.03
CA ARG A 217 10.54 10.63 -6.64
C ARG A 217 10.01 12.00 -6.23
N GLU A 218 8.97 12.47 -6.90
CA GLU A 218 8.48 13.82 -6.78
C GLU A 218 6.96 13.87 -6.90
N TRP A 219 6.35 14.76 -6.12
CA TRP A 219 4.93 15.06 -6.22
C TRP A 219 4.69 16.07 -7.34
N ARG A 220 3.98 15.66 -8.40
CA ARG A 220 3.59 16.53 -9.52
C ARG A 220 2.11 16.96 -9.48
N GLY A 221 1.49 16.89 -8.30
CA GLY A 221 0.05 17.14 -8.15
C GLY A 221 -0.83 15.95 -8.54
N GLU A 222 -2.14 16.09 -8.31
CA GLU A 222 -3.14 15.06 -8.58
C GLU A 222 -3.19 14.63 -10.06
N SER A 223 -2.86 15.55 -10.98
CA SER A 223 -2.81 15.31 -12.42
C SER A 223 -1.47 14.74 -12.92
N GLY A 224 -0.56 14.37 -12.02
CA GLY A 224 0.75 13.84 -12.37
C GLY A 224 0.65 12.50 -13.12
N THR A 225 1.32 12.38 -14.26
CA THR A 225 1.29 11.17 -15.10
C THR A 225 1.70 9.90 -14.34
N LYS A 226 2.69 10.00 -13.44
CA LYS A 226 3.16 8.84 -12.63
C LYS A 226 2.04 8.38 -11.69
N LEU A 227 1.45 9.28 -10.91
CA LEU A 227 0.33 8.98 -10.02
C LEU A 227 -0.87 8.38 -10.77
N LEU A 228 -1.29 8.99 -11.90
CA LEU A 228 -2.42 8.51 -12.69
C LEU A 228 -2.18 7.10 -13.28
N LYS A 229 -0.96 6.79 -13.70
CA LYS A 229 -0.63 5.46 -14.24
C LYS A 229 -0.43 4.44 -13.13
N GLU A 230 0.36 4.78 -12.12
CA GLU A 230 0.78 3.86 -11.07
C GLU A 230 -0.32 3.63 -10.05
N GLY A 231 -0.79 4.69 -9.40
CA GLY A 231 -1.89 4.62 -8.44
C GLY A 231 -3.22 4.26 -9.10
N GLY A 232 -3.39 4.60 -10.38
CA GLY A 232 -4.68 4.45 -11.04
C GLY A 232 -4.92 3.15 -11.82
N LEU A 233 -3.88 2.58 -12.41
CA LEU A 233 -4.03 1.40 -13.26
C LEU A 233 -3.21 0.23 -12.73
N ILE A 234 -1.97 0.52 -12.39
CA ILE A 234 -0.96 -0.48 -12.11
C ILE A 234 -1.17 -1.10 -10.74
N LEU A 235 -1.19 -0.29 -9.70
CA LEU A 235 -1.28 -0.74 -8.32
C LEU A 235 -2.65 -1.41 -8.09
N PRO A 236 -3.79 -0.85 -8.53
CA PRO A 236 -5.08 -1.54 -8.46
C PRO A 236 -5.09 -2.89 -9.19
N LYS A 237 -4.38 -3.03 -10.32
CA LYS A 237 -4.31 -4.31 -11.02
C LYS A 237 -3.52 -5.35 -10.24
N THR A 238 -2.41 -4.94 -9.63
CA THR A 238 -1.59 -5.81 -8.77
C THR A 238 -2.36 -6.21 -7.51
N LEU A 239 -2.99 -5.24 -6.84
CA LEU A 239 -3.81 -5.47 -5.65
C LEU A 239 -5.02 -6.36 -5.94
N LYS A 240 -5.66 -6.20 -7.10
CA LYS A 240 -6.74 -7.10 -7.53
C LYS A 240 -6.24 -8.55 -7.60
N ASP A 241 -5.08 -8.76 -8.23
CA ASP A 241 -4.49 -10.09 -8.31
C ASP A 241 -4.21 -10.61 -6.89
N ILE A 242 -3.67 -9.79 -5.98
CA ILE A 242 -3.40 -10.18 -4.58
C ILE A 242 -4.69 -10.57 -3.83
N PHE A 243 -5.72 -9.73 -3.87
CA PHE A 243 -6.96 -9.93 -3.08
C PHE A 243 -7.91 -10.98 -3.66
N LEU A 244 -7.72 -11.40 -4.92
CA LEU A 244 -8.57 -12.41 -5.57
C LEU A 244 -7.88 -13.76 -5.75
N ASP A 245 -6.61 -13.91 -5.37
CA ASP A 245 -5.85 -15.18 -5.44
C ASP A 245 -6.03 -16.07 -4.19
N GLU A 246 -7.05 -15.76 -3.36
CA GLU A 246 -7.55 -16.60 -2.26
C GLU A 246 -8.66 -17.55 -2.69
#